data_AF-A0A0R1MS73-F1
#
_entry.id   AF-A0A0R1MS73-F1
#
_cell.length_a   1.000
_cell.length_b   1.000
_cell.length_c   1.000
_cell.angle_alpha   90.00
_cell.angle_beta   90.00
_cell.angle_gamma   90.00
#
_symmetry.space_group_name_H-M   'P 1'
#
loop_
_entity.id
_entity.type
_entity.pdbx_description
1 polymer ?
#
loop_
_entity_poly.entity_id
_entity_poly.type
_entity_poly.pdbx_seq_one_letter_code
_entity_poly.pdbx_strand_id
1 'polypeptide(L)'
;MKYRKKPVEIEAWHFTKENFKKGVPRWVDHLPVNKNGYEELNHDISLWSQYGGEKIGGEIKTLEGKMTISENDYIIKGVHGEFYPCKPDIFEETYEPSDIQVQVDGKLLAEKLAAPIKHEIDKRSRYAQRHKGFF
;
A
#
# COMPACT_ATOMS: atom_id res chain seq x y z
N MET A 1 3.93 22.29 -18.18
CA MET A 1 5.01 21.62 -17.40
C MET A 1 4.51 20.27 -16.92
N LYS A 2 5.40 19.29 -16.69
CA LYS A 2 5.03 17.94 -16.22
C LYS A 2 5.49 17.74 -14.78
N TYR A 3 4.67 17.11 -13.96
CA TYR A 3 4.92 16.85 -12.54
C TYR A 3 4.67 15.36 -12.24
N ARG A 4 5.26 14.85 -11.15
CA ARG A 4 5.03 13.49 -10.63
C ARG A 4 4.58 13.56 -9.17
N LYS A 5 3.74 12.62 -8.74
CA LYS A 5 3.34 12.50 -7.32
C LYS A 5 4.57 12.10 -6.49
N LYS A 6 4.66 12.62 -5.26
CA LYS A 6 5.68 12.16 -4.30
C LYS A 6 5.33 10.71 -3.87
N PRO A 7 6.32 9.86 -3.56
CA PRO A 7 6.04 8.58 -2.91
C PRO A 7 5.40 8.86 -1.54
N VAL A 8 4.30 8.18 -1.24
CA VAL A 8 3.54 8.33 0.00
C VAL A 8 3.19 6.94 0.51
N GLU A 9 3.55 6.65 1.75
CA GLU A 9 3.08 5.48 2.49
C GLU A 9 1.74 5.82 3.15
N ILE A 10 0.83 4.85 3.19
CA ILE A 10 -0.52 5.02 3.73
C ILE A 10 -0.86 3.94 4.76
N GLU A 11 -1.77 4.25 5.67
CA GLU A 11 -2.45 3.25 6.50
C GLU A 11 -3.71 2.77 5.78
N ALA A 12 -3.89 1.45 5.69
CA ALA A 12 -5.07 0.85 5.09
C ALA A 12 -5.57 -0.33 5.94
N TRP A 13 -6.88 -0.50 6.02
CA TRP A 13 -7.50 -1.63 6.71
C TRP A 13 -8.58 -2.25 5.85
N HIS A 14 -8.48 -3.57 5.65
CA HIS A 14 -9.43 -4.32 4.84
C HIS A 14 -10.69 -4.65 5.65
N PHE A 15 -11.84 -4.10 5.24
CA PHE A 15 -13.12 -4.22 5.92
C PHE A 15 -13.84 -5.53 5.56
N THR A 16 -13.29 -6.64 6.06
CA THR A 16 -13.91 -7.97 5.97
C THR A 16 -14.65 -8.33 7.25
N LYS A 17 -15.58 -9.29 7.19
CA LYS A 17 -16.24 -9.84 8.39
C LYS A 17 -15.24 -10.40 9.38
N GLU A 18 -14.20 -11.07 8.90
CA GLU A 18 -13.17 -11.65 9.75
C GLU A 18 -12.40 -10.56 10.50
N ASN A 19 -11.93 -9.53 9.81
CA ASN A 19 -11.21 -8.43 10.42
C ASN A 19 -12.11 -7.64 11.38
N PHE A 20 -13.36 -7.37 10.98
CA PHE A 20 -14.33 -6.68 11.82
C PHE A 20 -14.60 -7.45 13.12
N LYS A 21 -14.72 -8.79 13.06
CA LYS A 21 -14.87 -9.66 14.24
C LYS A 21 -13.62 -9.68 15.14
N LYS A 22 -12.41 -9.60 14.56
CA LYS A 22 -11.15 -9.53 15.32
C LYS A 22 -11.00 -8.20 16.07
N GLY A 23 -11.65 -7.16 15.59
CA GLY A 23 -11.66 -5.82 16.17
C GLY A 23 -11.24 -4.77 15.16
N VAL A 24 -11.84 -3.59 15.27
CA VAL A 24 -11.55 -2.45 14.41
C VAL A 24 -10.25 -1.77 14.89
N PRO A 25 -9.30 -1.43 14.00
CA PRO A 25 -8.09 -0.72 14.40
C PRO A 25 -8.43 0.61 15.08
N ARG A 26 -7.68 0.99 16.11
CA ARG A 26 -7.89 2.24 16.87
C ARG A 26 -7.86 3.51 16.00
N TRP A 27 -7.15 3.48 14.87
CA TRP A 27 -7.10 4.62 13.96
C TRP A 27 -8.32 4.71 13.03
N VAL A 28 -9.05 3.61 12.84
CA VAL A 28 -10.35 3.56 12.15
C VAL A 28 -11.46 3.85 13.14
N ASP A 29 -11.42 3.21 14.30
CA ASP A 29 -12.39 3.35 15.38
C ASP A 29 -11.97 4.48 16.33
N HIS A 30 -12.32 5.71 15.97
CA HIS A 30 -12.05 6.89 16.78
C HIS A 30 -13.09 7.04 17.90
N LEU A 31 -13.32 5.99 18.71
CA LEU A 31 -14.06 6.14 19.96
C LEU A 31 -13.27 7.05 20.92
N PRO A 32 -13.73 8.28 21.26
CA PRO A 32 -13.43 8.80 22.57
C PRO A 32 -14.39 8.10 23.54
N VAL A 33 -13.91 7.12 24.29
CA VAL A 33 -14.56 6.84 25.58
C VAL A 33 -14.22 8.02 26.48
N ASN A 34 -15.18 8.92 26.72
CA ASN A 34 -15.04 9.87 27.81
C ASN A 34 -16.03 9.56 28.94
N LYS A 35 -15.46 9.42 30.15
CA LYS A 35 -16.13 9.01 31.40
C LYS A 35 -17.19 10.00 31.92
N ASN A 36 -17.44 11.12 31.23
CA ASN A 36 -18.19 12.26 31.76
C ASN A 36 -19.36 12.76 30.87
N GLY A 37 -19.80 12.00 29.88
CA GLY A 37 -21.17 12.09 29.34
C GLY A 37 -21.51 13.18 28.32
N TYR A 38 -20.58 14.04 27.90
CA TYR A 38 -20.85 15.03 26.83
C TYR A 38 -19.60 15.29 25.98
N GLU A 39 -19.55 14.77 24.75
CA GLU A 39 -18.63 15.23 23.68
C GLU A 39 -19.28 15.09 22.30
N GLU A 40 -19.11 16.11 21.46
CA GLU A 40 -19.50 16.10 20.05
C GLU A 40 -18.59 15.13 19.28
N LEU A 41 -19.12 13.96 18.96
CA LEU A 41 -18.44 12.95 18.16
C LEU A 41 -18.26 13.45 16.73
N ASN A 42 -17.06 13.88 16.36
CA ASN A 42 -16.63 13.83 14.96
C ASN A 42 -16.32 12.38 14.59
N HIS A 43 -17.38 11.56 14.49
CA HIS A 43 -17.27 10.25 13.88
C HIS A 43 -17.34 10.41 12.36
N ASP A 44 -16.18 10.49 11.72
CA ASP A 44 -16.07 10.47 10.26
C ASP A 44 -16.26 9.07 9.69
N ILE A 45 -16.14 8.02 10.51
CA ILE A 45 -16.41 6.64 10.11
C ILE A 45 -17.51 6.07 10.99
N SER A 46 -18.52 5.47 10.37
CA SER A 46 -19.61 4.76 11.04
C SER A 46 -19.70 3.36 10.47
N LEU A 47 -19.17 2.36 11.19
CA LEU A 47 -19.26 0.95 10.80
C LEU A 47 -20.36 0.25 11.58
N TRP A 48 -21.05 -0.68 10.94
CA TRP A 48 -22.14 -1.42 11.54
C TRP A 48 -22.16 -2.87 11.06
N SER A 49 -22.82 -3.70 11.87
CA SER A 49 -23.13 -5.08 11.56
C SER A 49 -24.60 -5.36 11.83
N GLN A 50 -25.23 -6.13 10.94
CA GLN A 50 -26.64 -6.51 11.00
C GLN A 50 -26.76 -8.04 11.01
N TYR A 51 -27.91 -8.52 11.48
CA TYR A 51 -28.26 -9.95 11.51
C TYR A 51 -27.20 -10.82 12.21
N GLY A 52 -26.65 -10.35 13.34
CA GLY A 52 -25.65 -11.10 14.10
C GLY A 52 -24.30 -11.29 13.39
N GLY A 53 -23.97 -10.47 12.39
CA GLY A 53 -22.70 -10.57 11.65
C GLY A 53 -22.80 -11.00 10.20
N GLU A 54 -23.99 -11.38 9.73
CA GLU A 54 -24.18 -11.83 8.33
C GLU A 54 -24.00 -10.72 7.31
N LYS A 55 -24.30 -9.48 7.69
CA LYS A 55 -24.08 -8.29 6.86
C LYS A 55 -23.29 -7.26 7.64
N ILE A 56 -22.27 -6.70 7.00
CA ILE A 56 -21.51 -5.55 7.50
C ILE A 56 -21.54 -4.44 6.47
N GLY A 57 -21.39 -3.21 6.94
CA GLY A 57 -21.37 -2.02 6.11
C GLY A 57 -20.95 -0.81 6.92
N GLY A 58 -20.86 0.34 6.25
CA GLY A 58 -20.60 1.59 6.92
C GLY A 58 -20.75 2.81 6.03
N GLU A 59 -20.49 3.96 6.61
CA GLU A 59 -20.42 5.25 5.94
C GLU A 59 -19.17 5.99 6.42
N ILE A 60 -18.50 6.66 5.48
CA ILE A 60 -17.36 7.53 5.75
C ILE A 60 -17.73 8.94 5.29
N LYS A 61 -17.60 9.93 6.17
CA LYS A 61 -17.70 11.34 5.81
C LYS A 61 -16.37 11.76 5.19
N THR A 62 -16.40 12.06 3.91
CA THR A 62 -15.26 12.57 3.15
C THR A 62 -15.48 14.04 2.82
N LEU A 63 -14.48 14.68 2.19
CA LEU A 63 -14.58 16.08 1.74
C LEU A 63 -15.64 16.26 0.63
N GLU A 64 -15.94 15.19 -0.09
CA GLU A 64 -16.92 15.10 -1.17
C GLU A 64 -18.33 14.74 -0.64
N GLY A 65 -18.46 14.46 0.65
CA GLY A 65 -19.71 14.09 1.30
C GLY A 65 -19.64 12.68 1.90
N LYS A 66 -20.82 12.11 2.17
CA LYS A 66 -20.93 10.77 2.77
C LYS A 66 -20.72 9.71 1.69
N MET A 67 -19.77 8.81 1.91
CA MET A 67 -19.47 7.69 1.04
C MET A 67 -19.78 6.37 1.73
N THR A 68 -20.44 5.46 1.04
CA THR A 68 -20.73 4.12 1.54
C THR A 68 -19.47 3.24 1.51
N ILE A 69 -19.28 2.46 2.56
CA ILE A 69 -18.33 1.35 2.57
C ILE A 69 -19.06 0.00 2.67
N SER A 70 -18.65 -0.94 1.83
CA SER A 70 -19.19 -2.29 1.76
C SER A 70 -18.18 -3.34 2.21
N GLU A 71 -18.65 -4.53 2.54
CA GLU A 71 -17.79 -5.70 2.80
C GLU A 71 -16.74 -5.87 1.69
N ASN A 72 -15.49 -6.10 2.10
CA ASN A 72 -14.26 -6.24 1.29
C ASN A 72 -13.70 -4.94 0.71
N ASP A 73 -14.27 -3.78 1.01
CA ASP A 73 -13.61 -2.51 0.72
C ASP A 73 -12.44 -2.28 1.70
N TYR A 74 -11.46 -1.49 1.29
CA TYR A 74 -10.42 -0.95 2.16
C TYR A 74 -10.85 0.41 2.72
N ILE A 75 -10.54 0.66 3.99
CA ILE A 75 -10.51 2.01 4.57
C ILE A 75 -9.09 2.50 4.45
N ILE A 76 -8.88 3.61 3.74
CA ILE A 76 -7.58 4.27 3.60
C ILE A 76 -7.58 5.57 4.39
N LYS A 77 -6.47 5.84 5.06
CA LYS A 77 -6.19 7.13 5.67
C LYS A 77 -5.31 7.99 4.75
N GLY A 78 -5.81 9.15 4.37
CA GLY A 78 -5.11 10.15 3.57
C GLY A 78 -4.06 10.94 4.36
N VAL A 79 -3.35 11.81 3.66
CA VAL A 79 -2.14 12.49 4.18
C VAL A 79 -2.48 13.52 5.26
N HIS A 80 -3.69 14.08 5.24
CA HIS A 80 -4.17 15.04 6.23
C HIS A 80 -5.09 14.40 7.28
N GLY A 81 -5.14 13.06 7.33
CA GLY A 81 -5.97 12.30 8.28
C GLY A 81 -7.41 12.07 7.82
N GLU A 82 -7.74 12.45 6.59
CA GLU A 82 -9.02 12.14 5.96
C GLU A 82 -9.17 10.64 5.67
N PHE A 83 -10.40 10.14 5.62
CA PHE A 83 -10.67 8.72 5.37
C PHE A 83 -11.43 8.53 4.07
N TYR A 84 -11.10 7.45 3.35
CA TYR A 84 -11.76 7.09 2.11
C TYR A 84 -12.03 5.59 2.04
N PRO A 85 -13.21 5.18 1.52
CA PRO A 85 -13.41 3.81 1.09
C PRO A 85 -12.68 3.59 -0.24
N CYS A 86 -12.06 2.43 -0.40
CA CYS A 86 -11.36 2.04 -1.62
C CYS A 86 -11.75 0.62 -2.01
N LYS A 87 -12.07 0.41 -3.29
CA LYS A 87 -12.40 -0.93 -3.78
C LYS A 87 -11.15 -1.81 -3.83
N PRO A 88 -11.26 -3.11 -3.54
CA PRO A 88 -10.10 -3.98 -3.40
C PRO A 88 -9.28 -4.09 -4.68
N ASP A 89 -9.93 -4.13 -5.85
CA ASP A 89 -9.28 -4.11 -7.16
C ASP A 89 -8.46 -2.82 -7.38
N ILE A 90 -9.03 -1.67 -7.05
CA ILE A 90 -8.33 -0.38 -7.13
C ILE A 90 -7.16 -0.33 -6.14
N PHE A 91 -7.36 -0.85 -4.93
CA PHE A 91 -6.33 -0.86 -3.89
C PHE A 91 -5.12 -1.69 -4.32
N GLU A 92 -5.34 -2.92 -4.77
CA GLU A 92 -4.30 -3.85 -5.21
C GLU A 92 -3.55 -3.38 -6.46
N GLU A 93 -4.22 -2.66 -7.37
CA GLU A 93 -3.57 -2.04 -8.52
C GLU A 93 -2.72 -0.80 -8.16
N THR A 94 -3.03 -0.14 -7.04
CA THR A 94 -2.44 1.17 -6.69
C THR A 94 -1.35 1.08 -5.63
N TYR A 95 -1.45 0.13 -4.70
CA TYR A 95 -0.58 0.05 -3.53
C TYR A 95 0.14 -1.29 -3.44
N GLU A 96 1.38 -1.23 -2.97
CA GLU A 96 2.20 -2.40 -2.63
C GLU A 96 2.57 -2.34 -1.14
N PRO A 97 2.80 -3.49 -0.47
CA PRO A 97 3.31 -3.50 0.89
C PRO A 97 4.63 -2.73 0.99
N SER A 98 4.76 -1.82 1.96
CA SER A 98 5.99 -1.05 2.13
C SER A 98 7.13 -1.85 2.76
N ASP A 99 6.81 -2.89 3.54
CA ASP A 99 7.76 -3.79 4.21
C ASP A 99 8.28 -4.92 3.32
N ILE A 100 8.56 -4.65 2.04
CA ILE A 100 9.31 -5.59 1.22
C ILE A 100 10.78 -5.55 1.66
N GLN A 101 11.12 -6.35 2.68
CA GLN A 101 12.51 -6.71 2.93
C GLN A 101 12.99 -7.57 1.76
N VAL A 102 13.49 -6.93 0.71
CA VAL A 102 14.19 -7.65 -0.35
C VAL A 102 15.49 -8.16 0.29
N GLN A 103 15.49 -9.42 0.74
CA GLN A 103 16.72 -10.14 0.98
C GLN A 103 17.36 -10.39 -0.38
N VAL A 104 18.07 -9.39 -0.89
CA VAL A 104 18.85 -9.56 -2.10
C VAL A 104 20.04 -10.42 -1.73
N ASP A 105 20.03 -11.67 -2.18
CA ASP A 105 21.23 -12.49 -2.17
C ASP A 105 22.29 -11.74 -2.99
N GLY A 106 23.28 -11.16 -2.29
CA GLY A 106 24.31 -10.34 -2.91
C GLY A 106 25.08 -11.06 -4.01
N LYS A 107 25.07 -12.40 -3.99
CA LYS A 107 25.65 -13.24 -5.04
C LYS A 107 24.86 -13.13 -6.35
N LEU A 108 23.53 -13.17 -6.28
CA LEU A 108 22.66 -13.13 -7.46
C LEU A 108 22.69 -11.75 -8.15
N LEU A 109 22.76 -10.67 -7.36
CA LEU A 109 22.95 -9.31 -7.86
C LEU A 109 24.30 -9.16 -8.59
N ALA A 110 25.38 -9.68 -7.98
CA ALA A 110 26.71 -9.64 -8.58
C ALA A 110 26.79 -10.44 -9.88
N GLU A 111 26.15 -11.62 -9.96
CA GLU A 111 26.10 -12.45 -11.17
C GLU A 111 25.36 -11.75 -12.31
N LYS A 112 24.19 -11.15 -12.04
CA LYS A 112 23.41 -10.42 -13.05
C LYS A 112 24.11 -9.16 -13.55
N LEU A 113 24.86 -8.45 -12.70
CA LEU A 113 25.64 -7.28 -13.08
C LEU A 113 26.97 -7.63 -13.76
N ALA A 114 27.59 -8.77 -13.41
CA ALA A 114 28.86 -9.22 -14.00
C ALA A 114 28.71 -9.84 -15.39
N ALA A 115 27.54 -10.40 -15.73
CA ALA A 115 27.26 -11.00 -17.03
C ALA A 115 27.51 -10.06 -18.23
N PRO A 116 27.01 -8.81 -18.26
CA PRO A 116 27.29 -7.88 -19.36
C PRO A 116 28.76 -7.41 -19.38
N ILE A 117 29.41 -7.28 -18.21
CA ILE A 117 30.81 -6.82 -18.11
C ILE A 117 31.78 -7.86 -18.68
N LYS A 118 31.59 -9.15 -18.38
CA LYS A 118 32.41 -10.23 -18.94
C LYS A 118 32.31 -10.31 -20.46
N HIS A 119 31.10 -10.14 -21.00
CA HIS A 119 30.88 -10.16 -22.45
C HIS A 119 31.60 -9.00 -23.16
N GLU A 120 31.62 -7.81 -22.54
CA GLU A 120 32.29 -6.61 -23.08
C GLU A 120 33.82 -6.75 -23.03
N ILE A 121 34.37 -7.25 -21.92
CA ILE A 121 35.81 -7.51 -21.77
C ILE A 121 36.29 -8.56 -22.76
N ASP A 122 35.52 -9.64 -22.95
CA ASP A 122 35.84 -10.71 -23.90
C ASP A 122 35.78 -10.22 -25.37
N LYS A 123 34.82 -9.35 -25.72
CA LYS A 123 34.79 -8.67 -27.03
C LYS A 123 36.04 -7.79 -27.25
N ARG A 124 36.43 -7.00 -26.26
CA ARG A 124 37.61 -6.11 -26.33
C ARG A 124 38.92 -6.90 -26.40
N SER A 125 39.03 -8.00 -25.67
CA SER A 125 40.18 -8.91 -25.69
C SER A 125 40.37 -9.55 -27.07
N ARG A 126 39.30 -10.07 -27.67
CA ARG A 126 39.33 -10.63 -29.04
C ARG A 126 39.68 -9.58 -30.10
N TYR A 127 39.26 -8.34 -29.94
CA TYR A 127 39.63 -7.24 -30.84
C TYR A 127 41.12 -6.89 -30.74
N ALA A 128 41.65 -6.80 -29.51
CA ALA A 128 43.06 -6.50 -29.27
C ALA A 128 44.02 -7.59 -29.79
N GLN A 129 43.62 -8.87 -29.73
CA GLN A 129 44.42 -9.99 -30.26
C GLN A 129 44.49 -10.01 -31.79
N ARG A 130 43.40 -9.63 -32.48
CA ARG A 130 43.39 -9.56 -33.96
C ARG A 130 44.28 -8.44 -34.51
N HIS A 131 44.49 -7.38 -33.75
CA HIS A 131 45.34 -6.25 -34.16
C HIS A 131 46.83 -6.40 -33.79
N LYS A 132 47.23 -7.42 -33.00
CA LYS A 132 48.64 -7.70 -32.69
C LYS A 132 49.32 -8.68 -33.65
N GLY A 133 48.60 -9.24 -34.63
CA GLY A 133 49.12 -10.21 -35.60
C GLY A 133 49.47 -9.66 -36.99
N PHE A 134 49.47 -8.33 -37.17
CA PHE A 134 49.80 -7.66 -38.43
C PHE A 134 50.95 -6.66 -38.21
N PHE A 135 52.16 -7.18 -37.99
CA PHE A 135 53.45 -6.50 -38.22
C PHE A 135 54.50 -7.54 -38.54
#